data_AF-A0A291MZQ4-F1
#
_entry.id   AF-A0A291MZQ4-F1
#
_cell.length_a   1.000
_cell.length_b   1.000
_cell.length_c   1.000
_cell.angle_alpha   90.00
_cell.angle_beta   90.00
_cell.angle_gamma   90.00
#
_symmetry.space_group_name_H-M   'P 1'
#
loop_
_entity.id
_entity.type
_entity.pdbx_description
1 polymer ?
#
loop_
_entity_poly.entity_id
_entity_poly.type
_entity_poly.pdbx_seq_one_letter_code
_entity_poly.pdbx_strand_id
1 'polypeptide(L)'
;MAQALARKHARFAFPDDFSIAMRPVTKQIVARHGKLSPIGGFLNRVTDIRALSPNWNAPEPEVTLLFLFDTIEDIPADADEHIGVLIEKFAPTGAFTAIGGQSASLETMTAARYLASDSLDFDRLSEPDIDS
;
A
#
# COMPACT_ATOMS: atom_id res chain seq x y z
N MET A 1 5.29 -1.03 -25.28
CA MET A 1 4.32 -0.17 -24.57
C MET A 1 2.91 -0.78 -24.62
N ALA A 2 2.72 -2.02 -24.14
CA ALA A 2 1.42 -2.71 -24.22
C ALA A 2 0.95 -3.32 -22.88
N GLN A 3 1.75 -3.24 -21.81
CA GLN A 3 1.43 -3.87 -20.52
C GLN A 3 0.53 -3.02 -19.60
N ALA A 4 0.31 -1.74 -19.93
CA ALA A 4 -0.47 -0.84 -19.08
C ALA A 4 -2.00 -0.95 -19.29
N LEU A 5 -2.46 -1.51 -20.41
CA LEU A 5 -3.89 -1.44 -20.79
C LEU A 5 -4.70 -2.70 -20.47
N ALA A 6 -4.05 -3.79 -20.02
CA ALA A 6 -4.73 -5.05 -19.75
C ALA A 6 -5.32 -5.17 -18.33
N ARG A 7 -5.05 -4.21 -17.42
CA ARG A 7 -5.55 -4.24 -16.04
C ARG A 7 -6.98 -3.67 -15.95
N LYS A 8 -7.92 -4.24 -16.72
CA LYS A 8 -9.34 -3.91 -16.61
C LYS A 8 -10.05 -5.04 -15.84
N HIS A 9 -10.41 -4.76 -14.58
CA HIS A 9 -11.39 -5.49 -13.76
C HIS A 9 -11.04 -6.91 -13.25
N ALA A 10 -9.81 -7.14 -12.80
CA ALA A 10 -9.52 -8.23 -11.85
C ALA A 10 -8.65 -7.69 -10.72
N ARG A 11 -8.90 -8.14 -9.48
CA ARG A 11 -7.99 -7.87 -8.35
C ARG A 11 -6.59 -8.30 -8.75
N PHE A 12 -5.62 -7.40 -8.65
CA PHE A 12 -4.23 -7.72 -8.98
C PHE A 12 -3.70 -8.75 -7.98
N ALA A 13 -3.16 -9.85 -8.50
CA ALA A 13 -2.47 -10.83 -7.68
C ALA A 13 -1.04 -10.32 -7.48
N PHE A 14 -0.76 -9.81 -6.28
CA PHE A 14 0.60 -9.42 -5.93
C PHE A 14 1.54 -10.65 -5.90
N PRO A 15 2.85 -10.47 -6.18
CA PRO A 15 3.83 -11.52 -5.97
C PRO A 15 3.80 -12.03 -4.54
N ASP A 16 3.96 -13.34 -4.35
CA ASP A 16 3.83 -13.97 -3.03
C ASP A 16 4.83 -13.39 -2.01
N ASP A 17 6.09 -13.21 -2.41
CA ASP A 17 7.10 -12.58 -1.56
C ASP A 17 6.71 -11.17 -1.11
N PHE A 18 6.04 -10.38 -1.97
CA PHE A 18 5.53 -9.06 -1.59
C PHE A 18 4.40 -9.18 -0.56
N SER A 19 3.45 -10.08 -0.81
CA SER A 19 2.36 -10.37 0.13
C SER A 19 2.89 -10.77 1.50
N ILE A 20 3.89 -11.65 1.55
CA ILE A 20 4.57 -12.09 2.78
C ILE A 20 5.27 -10.90 3.46
N ALA A 21 6.06 -10.13 2.71
CA ALA A 21 6.80 -8.99 3.24
C ALA A 21 5.91 -7.89 3.83
N MET A 22 4.69 -7.76 3.29
CA MET A 22 3.68 -6.79 3.70
C MET A 22 2.88 -7.20 4.93
N ARG A 23 2.87 -8.47 5.33
CA ARG A 23 2.06 -8.98 6.47
C ARG A 23 2.19 -8.16 7.76
N PRO A 24 3.39 -7.73 8.20
CA PRO A 24 3.48 -6.98 9.46
C PRO A 24 2.95 -5.54 9.30
N VAL A 25 3.10 -4.94 8.11
CA VAL A 25 2.54 -3.61 7.78
C VAL A 25 1.01 -3.67 7.81
N THR A 26 0.41 -4.63 7.11
CA THR A 26 -1.05 -4.79 7.03
C THR A 26 -1.64 -5.11 8.40
N LYS A 27 -0.99 -5.98 9.17
CA LYS A 27 -1.37 -6.27 10.56
C LYS A 27 -1.36 -5.01 11.43
N GLN A 28 -0.37 -4.12 11.27
CA GLN A 28 -0.35 -2.87 12.00
C GLN A 28 -1.47 -1.91 11.56
N ILE A 29 -1.72 -1.79 10.26
CA ILE A 29 -2.82 -0.97 9.73
C ILE A 29 -4.16 -1.43 10.33
N VAL A 30 -4.48 -2.72 10.23
CA VAL A 30 -5.72 -3.29 10.77
C VAL A 30 -5.82 -3.11 12.29
N ALA A 31 -4.73 -3.30 13.02
CA ALA A 31 -4.73 -3.15 14.48
C ALA A 31 -4.93 -1.70 14.96
N ARG A 32 -4.51 -0.72 14.15
CA ARG A 32 -4.52 0.72 14.50
C ARG A 32 -5.71 1.46 13.92
N HIS A 33 -6.27 1.01 12.80
CA HIS A 33 -7.46 1.59 12.20
C HIS A 33 -8.64 1.57 13.21
N GLY A 34 -9.39 2.67 13.27
CA GLY A 34 -10.49 2.87 14.21
C GLY A 34 -10.08 3.09 15.67
N LYS A 35 -8.78 3.12 16.01
CA LYS A 35 -8.32 3.39 17.38
C LYS A 35 -8.14 4.90 17.63
N LEU A 36 -8.46 5.34 18.85
CA LEU A 36 -8.18 6.69 19.34
C LEU A 36 -6.67 6.85 19.67
N SER A 37 -5.85 6.94 18.63
CA SER A 37 -4.39 7.16 18.71
C SER A 37 -3.95 8.02 17.53
N PRO A 38 -2.77 8.68 17.56
CA PRO A 38 -2.31 9.51 16.43
C PRO A 38 -2.35 8.77 15.09
N ILE A 39 -1.72 7.59 15.04
CA ILE A 39 -1.72 6.73 13.84
C ILE A 39 -3.12 6.22 13.46
N GLY A 40 -4.00 5.97 14.43
CA GLY A 40 -5.39 5.59 14.15
C GLY A 40 -6.19 6.76 13.56
N GLY A 41 -5.97 7.98 14.05
CA GLY A 41 -6.53 9.20 13.50
C GLY A 41 -6.07 9.45 12.05
N PHE A 42 -4.79 9.22 11.77
CA PHE A 42 -4.24 9.22 10.41
C PHE A 42 -4.94 8.17 9.52
N LEU A 43 -4.96 6.90 9.93
CA LEU A 43 -5.55 5.82 9.14
C LEU A 43 -7.05 5.99 8.90
N ASN A 44 -7.79 6.60 9.83
CA ASN A 44 -9.22 6.87 9.66
C ASN A 44 -9.53 7.92 8.58
N ARG A 45 -8.54 8.72 8.18
CA ARG A 45 -8.66 9.70 7.08
C ARG A 45 -8.21 9.13 5.73
N VAL A 46 -7.56 7.97 5.73
CA VAL A 46 -7.12 7.32 4.50
C VAL A 46 -8.31 6.62 3.85
N THR A 47 -8.62 7.00 2.61
CA THR A 47 -9.71 6.44 1.81
C THR A 47 -9.34 5.09 1.20
N ASP A 48 -8.10 4.93 0.73
CA ASP A 48 -7.59 3.70 0.11
C ASP A 48 -6.06 3.65 0.28
N ILE A 49 -5.49 2.44 0.30
CA ILE A 49 -4.04 2.25 0.29
C ILE A 49 -3.71 1.38 -0.91
N ARG A 50 -2.85 1.89 -1.79
CA ARG A 50 -2.52 1.24 -3.05
C ARG A 50 -1.03 1.00 -3.16
N ALA A 51 -0.63 -0.13 -3.74
CA ALA A 51 0.76 -0.40 -4.07
C ALA A 51 1.04 -0.07 -5.54
N LEU A 52 2.12 0.67 -5.78
CA LEU A 52 2.59 1.03 -7.10
C LEU A 52 3.99 0.45 -7.30
N SER A 53 4.18 -0.29 -8.38
CA SER A 53 5.50 -0.68 -8.87
C SER A 53 5.59 -0.54 -10.38
N PRO A 54 6.67 0.04 -10.94
CA PRO A 54 6.90 0.07 -12.39
C PRO A 54 7.08 -1.35 -12.98
N ASN A 55 7.67 -2.25 -12.20
CA ASN A 55 7.91 -3.64 -12.61
C ASN A 55 8.02 -4.57 -11.38
N TRP A 56 6.95 -5.29 -11.09
CA TRP A 56 6.87 -6.28 -10.01
C TRP A 56 7.85 -7.45 -10.13
N ASN A 57 8.37 -7.72 -11.33
CA ASN A 57 9.29 -8.84 -11.62
C ASN A 57 10.74 -8.39 -11.83
N ALA A 58 11.08 -7.15 -11.46
CA ALA A 58 12.47 -6.71 -11.46
C ALA A 58 13.29 -7.53 -10.44
N PRO A 59 14.62 -7.64 -10.60
CA PRO A 59 15.48 -8.28 -9.60
C PRO A 59 15.38 -7.64 -8.21
N GLU A 60 15.09 -6.34 -8.17
CA GLU A 60 14.79 -5.57 -6.96
C GLU A 60 13.64 -4.59 -7.31
N PRO A 61 12.37 -4.99 -7.11
CA PRO A 61 11.23 -4.15 -7.46
C PRO A 61 11.15 -2.90 -6.58
N GLU A 62 11.09 -1.74 -7.22
CA GLU A 62 10.73 -0.50 -6.55
C GLU A 62 9.23 -0.49 -6.26
N VAL A 63 8.84 -0.44 -4.99
CA VAL A 63 7.44 -0.40 -4.55
C VAL A 63 7.19 0.84 -3.71
N THR A 64 6.11 1.56 -4.01
CA THR A 64 5.61 2.67 -3.20
C THR A 64 4.18 2.38 -2.75
N LEU A 65 3.92 2.50 -1.46
CA LEU A 65 2.57 2.53 -0.92
C LEU A 65 2.01 3.95 -1.00
N LEU A 66 0.86 4.09 -1.66
CA LEU A 66 0.11 5.33 -1.78
C LEU A 66 -1.01 5.32 -0.75
N PHE A 67 -0.94 6.21 0.22
CA PHE A 67 -1.99 6.46 1.19
C PHE A 67 -2.88 7.56 0.64
N LEU A 68 -4.08 7.19 0.16
CA LEU A 68 -4.97 8.09 -0.54
C LEU A 68 -5.93 8.79 0.41
N PHE A 69 -6.08 10.09 0.21
CA PHE A 69 -7.05 10.95 0.87
C PHE A 69 -8.03 11.51 -0.18
N ASP A 70 -9.19 11.99 0.22
CA ASP A 70 -10.15 12.56 -0.74
C ASP A 70 -9.60 13.89 -1.32
N THR A 71 -9.24 14.85 -0.47
CA THR A 71 -8.60 16.12 -0.87
C THR A 71 -7.22 16.30 -0.26
N ILE A 72 -6.49 17.34 -0.69
CA ILE A 72 -5.17 17.65 -0.14
C ILE A 72 -5.23 18.16 1.30
N GLU A 73 -6.32 18.83 1.68
CA GLU A 73 -6.57 19.36 3.03
C GLU A 73 -6.80 18.25 4.06
N ASP A 74 -7.25 17.07 3.61
CA ASP A 74 -7.44 15.91 4.48
C ASP A 74 -6.11 15.28 4.92
N ILE A 75 -5.03 15.54 4.18
CA ILE A 75 -3.69 15.01 4.46
C ILE A 75 -3.15 15.69 5.73
N PRO A 76 -2.93 14.93 6.83
CA PRO A 76 -2.35 15.47 8.05
C PRO A 76 -0.92 15.96 7.82
N ALA A 77 -0.50 17.01 8.53
CA ALA A 77 0.87 17.53 8.42
C ALA A 77 1.95 16.53 8.86
N ASP A 78 1.58 15.57 9.72
CA ASP A 78 2.39 14.47 10.23
C ASP A 78 2.19 13.15 9.43
N ALA A 79 1.57 13.22 8.24
CA ALA A 79 1.34 12.04 7.40
C ALA A 79 2.63 11.25 7.12
N ASP A 80 3.72 11.94 6.77
CA ASP A 80 4.98 11.28 6.43
C ASP A 80 5.59 10.54 7.64
N GLU A 81 5.42 11.06 8.85
CA GLU A 81 5.87 10.39 10.08
C GLU A 81 5.07 9.11 10.33
N HIS A 82 3.75 9.17 10.17
CA HIS A 82 2.87 8.01 10.33
C HIS A 82 3.11 6.94 9.27
N ILE A 83 3.33 7.36 8.02
CA ILE A 83 3.72 6.48 6.92
C ILE A 83 5.06 5.81 7.23
N GLY A 84 6.05 6.58 7.69
CA GLY A 84 7.36 6.08 8.13
C GLY A 84 7.24 4.94 9.14
N VAL A 85 6.46 5.14 10.19
CA VAL A 85 6.21 4.14 11.24
C VAL A 85 5.54 2.86 10.70
N LEU A 86 4.72 2.97 9.65
CA LEU A 86 4.09 1.82 9.00
C LEU A 86 5.06 1.06 8.11
N ILE A 87 5.81 1.76 7.25
CA ILE A 87 6.77 1.13 6.32
C ILE A 87 7.95 0.50 7.05
N GLU A 88 8.33 0.99 8.23
CA GLU A 88 9.32 0.33 9.09
C GLU A 88 8.93 -1.09 9.54
N LYS A 89 7.65 -1.46 9.43
CA LYS A 89 7.21 -2.82 9.71
C LYS A 89 7.38 -3.77 8.53
N PHE A 90 7.70 -3.26 7.36
CA PHE A 90 7.98 -4.08 6.21
C PHE A 90 9.06 -5.10 6.55
N ALA A 91 8.81 -6.38 6.27
CA ALA A 91 9.74 -7.47 6.54
C ALA A 91 10.35 -7.94 5.22
N PRO A 92 11.59 -7.57 4.90
CA PRO A 92 12.21 -7.94 3.63
C PRO A 92 12.09 -9.43 3.33
N THR A 93 11.61 -9.77 2.13
CA THR A 93 11.37 -11.16 1.69
C THR A 93 11.67 -11.28 0.19
N GLY A 94 12.48 -12.29 -0.18
CA GLY A 94 12.85 -12.53 -1.57
C GLY A 94 13.49 -11.30 -2.23
N ALA A 95 12.93 -10.89 -3.37
CA ALA A 95 13.39 -9.72 -4.14
C ALA A 95 12.94 -8.37 -3.55
N PHE A 96 12.03 -8.36 -2.56
CA PHE A 96 11.49 -7.14 -1.96
C PHE A 96 12.29 -6.78 -0.71
N THR A 97 13.25 -5.88 -0.89
CA THR A 97 14.22 -5.47 0.14
C THR A 97 13.77 -4.24 0.94
N ALA A 98 12.98 -3.36 0.32
CA ALA A 98 12.45 -2.14 0.92
C ALA A 98 11.18 -1.68 0.19
N ILE A 99 10.42 -0.79 0.84
CA ILE A 99 9.28 -0.11 0.26
C ILE A 99 9.32 1.38 0.62
N GLY A 100 8.83 2.21 -0.30
CA GLY A 100 8.51 3.61 -0.03
C GLY A 100 7.06 3.77 0.43
N GLY A 101 6.76 4.93 1.00
CA GLY A 101 5.40 5.35 1.31
C GLY A 101 5.20 6.82 0.97
N GLN A 102 4.00 7.17 0.51
CA GLN A 102 3.66 8.53 0.12
C GLN A 102 2.18 8.81 0.37
N SER A 103 1.87 10.01 0.85
CA SER A 103 0.50 10.54 0.82
C SER A 103 0.16 11.08 -0.59
N ALA A 104 -1.11 10.94 -0.98
CA ALA A 104 -1.65 11.54 -2.20
C ALA A 104 -3.15 11.82 -2.02
N SER A 105 -3.68 12.82 -2.71
CA SER A 105 -5.14 13.05 -2.77
C SER A 105 -5.74 12.50 -4.05
N LEU A 106 -6.96 11.98 -4.00
CA LEU A 106 -7.73 11.57 -5.17
C LEU A 106 -8.02 12.75 -6.10
N GLU A 107 -8.20 13.95 -5.53
CA GLU A 107 -8.37 15.20 -6.28
C GLU A 107 -7.19 15.50 -7.23
N THR A 108 -5.95 15.29 -6.75
CA THR A 108 -4.73 15.63 -7.51
C THR A 108 -4.10 14.43 -8.20
N MET A 109 -4.51 13.21 -7.85
CA MET A 109 -3.98 11.99 -8.45
C MET A 109 -4.45 11.84 -9.90
N THR A 110 -3.49 11.69 -10.81
CA THR A 110 -3.82 11.42 -12.21
C THR A 110 -4.47 10.04 -12.35
N ALA A 111 -5.44 9.94 -13.27
CA ALA A 111 -6.06 8.65 -13.60
C ALA A 111 -5.01 7.61 -14.05
N ALA A 112 -3.97 8.03 -14.76
CA ALA A 112 -2.88 7.15 -15.17
C ALA A 112 -2.14 6.53 -13.97
N ARG A 113 -1.82 7.33 -12.94
CA ARG A 113 -1.18 6.84 -11.71
C ARG A 113 -2.12 5.93 -10.91
N TYR A 114 -3.40 6.29 -10.80
CA TYR A 114 -4.41 5.46 -10.15
C TYR A 114 -4.49 4.08 -10.81
N LEU A 115 -4.61 4.04 -12.15
CA LEU A 115 -4.69 2.80 -12.93
C LEU A 115 -3.40 1.97 -12.92
N ALA A 116 -2.24 2.59 -12.70
CA ALA A 116 -0.96 1.88 -12.58
C ALA A 116 -0.73 1.26 -11.20
N SER A 117 -1.54 1.65 -10.21
CA SER A 117 -1.47 1.17 -8.82
C SER A 117 -2.61 0.20 -8.51
N ASP A 118 -2.37 -0.70 -7.55
CA ASP A 118 -3.29 -1.76 -7.19
C ASP A 118 -3.66 -1.66 -5.71
N SER A 119 -4.94 -1.74 -5.36
CA SER A 119 -5.41 -1.60 -3.97
C SER A 119 -4.92 -2.76 -3.10
N LEU A 120 -4.46 -2.45 -1.89
CA LEU A 120 -4.10 -3.45 -0.88
C LEU A 120 -5.39 -3.99 -0.24
N ASP A 121 -5.69 -5.26 -0.50
CA ASP A 121 -6.82 -5.95 0.11
C ASP A 121 -6.42 -6.45 1.52
N PHE A 122 -6.85 -5.74 2.56
CA PHE A 122 -6.51 -6.07 3.95
C PHE A 122 -7.19 -7.35 4.46
N ASP A 123 -8.28 -7.79 3.83
CA ASP A 123 -8.98 -9.00 4.24
C ASP A 123 -8.17 -10.25 3.87
N ARG A 124 -7.54 -10.27 2.69
CA ARG A 124 -6.73 -11.41 2.22
C ARG A 124 -5.29 -11.40 2.71
N LEU A 125 -4.71 -10.22 2.93
CA LEU A 125 -3.33 -10.09 3.42
C LEU A 125 -3.17 -10.47 4.90
N SER A 126 -4.29 -10.69 5.60
CA SER A 126 -4.34 -11.10 7.00
C SER A 126 -4.53 -12.61 7.19
N GLU A 127 -4.79 -13.37 6.12
CA GLU A 127 -4.96 -14.83 6.21
C GLU A 127 -3.58 -15.48 6.49
N PRO A 128 -3.46 -16.31 7.54
CA PRO A 128 -2.27 -17.15 7.71
C PRO A 128 -2.23 -18.16 6.56
N ASP A 129 -1.06 -18.36 5.96
CA ASP A 129 -0.85 -19.49 5.04
C ASP A 129 -1.23 -20.78 5.79
N ILE A 130 -2.36 -21.38 5.42
CA ILE A 130 -2.62 -22.76 5.77
C ILE A 130 -1.87 -23.57 4.72
N ASP A 131 -0.70 -24.08 5.11
CA ASP A 131 0.10 -25.05 4.36
C ASP A 131 -0.81 -26.10 3.69
N SER A 132 -0.61 -26.33 2.39
CA SER A 132 -1.13 -27.49 1.65
C SER A 132 0.02 -28.18 0.93
#